data_AF-V5GAB7-F1
#
_entry.id   AF-V5GAB7-F1
#
_cell.length_a   1.000
_cell.length_b   1.000
_cell.length_c   1.000
_cell.angle_alpha   90.00
_cell.angle_beta   90.00
_cell.angle_gamma   90.00
#
_symmetry.space_group_name_H-M   'P 1'
#
loop_
_entity.id
_entity.type
_entity.pdbx_description
1 polymer ?
#
loop_
_entity_poly.entity_id
_entity_poly.type
_entity_poly.pdbx_seq_one_letter_code
_entity_poly.pdbx_strand_id
1 'polypeptide(L)'
;MFSSFKRIWLCGLCNRNRSYLCIASKNEVAAALAEAGYPIFAWRGETEEDFWWCIDKCVNAENWQPNMILDDGGDATHLMLKKYPAMFKLIKGIVEESVTGVHRLYQLSKGGKLTVPAMNVNDSVTKTKYDNLYSCRESIID
;
A
#
# COMPACT_ATOMS: atom_id res chain seq x y z
N MET A 1 -23.34 -17.17 -2.41
CA MET A 1 -22.64 -16.48 -3.52
C MET A 1 -21.44 -15.64 -3.04
N PHE A 2 -20.82 -15.93 -1.88
CA PHE A 2 -19.70 -15.16 -1.31
C PHE A 2 -18.45 -16.02 -1.03
N SER A 3 -18.16 -17.03 -1.86
CA SER A 3 -17.03 -17.94 -1.63
C SER A 3 -15.73 -17.56 -2.38
N SER A 4 -15.68 -16.43 -3.08
CA SER A 4 -14.56 -16.09 -3.97
C SER A 4 -13.72 -14.86 -3.57
N PHE A 5 -13.91 -14.30 -2.38
CA PHE A 5 -13.05 -13.22 -1.85
C PHE A 5 -11.83 -13.75 -1.09
N LYS A 6 -11.29 -14.91 -1.51
CA LYS A 6 -10.06 -15.42 -0.91
C LYS A 6 -8.89 -14.66 -1.51
N ARG A 7 -8.36 -13.75 -0.69
CA ARG A 7 -7.07 -13.05 -0.84
C ARG A 7 -7.13 -11.85 -1.77
N ILE A 8 -7.53 -10.73 -1.17
CA ILE A 8 -7.15 -9.37 -1.53
C ILE A 8 -6.10 -9.01 -0.48
N TRP A 9 -4.96 -8.43 -0.84
CA TRP A 9 -4.17 -7.48 -0.04
C TRP A 9 -2.72 -7.45 -0.53
N LEU A 10 -2.33 -6.31 -1.07
CA LEU A 10 -0.95 -5.83 -1.09
C LEU A 10 -1.02 -4.48 -0.41
N CYS A 11 -0.58 -4.39 0.85
CA CYS A 11 -0.47 -3.10 1.53
C CYS A 11 0.89 -2.50 1.16
N GLY A 12 0.88 -1.56 0.24
CA GLY A 12 2.01 -0.70 -0.06
C GLY A 12 2.06 0.45 0.91
N LEU A 13 2.27 0.19 2.19
CA LEU A 13 2.49 1.28 3.15
C LEU A 13 3.98 1.66 3.08
N CYS A 14 4.35 2.57 2.18
CA CYS A 14 5.45 3.53 2.39
C CYS A 14 5.55 4.54 1.27
N ASN A 15 6.22 5.63 1.59
CA ASN A 15 6.52 6.72 0.69
C ASN A 15 7.98 7.13 0.86
N ARG A 16 8.74 6.98 -0.24
CA ARG A 16 10.20 7.25 -0.43
C ARG A 16 10.82 8.54 0.13
N ASN A 17 10.08 9.43 0.80
CA ASN A 17 10.57 10.71 1.35
C ASN A 17 10.41 10.85 2.87
N ARG A 18 10.01 9.81 3.61
CA ARG A 18 9.89 9.87 5.07
C ARG A 18 10.31 8.57 5.74
N SER A 19 11.47 8.61 6.42
CA SER A 19 12.01 7.60 7.35
C SER A 19 11.09 7.28 8.57
N TYR A 20 9.86 7.78 8.56
CA TYR A 20 8.93 7.76 9.68
C TYR A 20 8.04 6.50 9.71
N LEU A 21 7.89 5.77 8.58
CA LEU A 21 6.96 4.65 8.50
C LEU A 21 7.56 3.29 8.92
N CYS A 22 8.87 3.10 8.74
CA CYS A 22 9.63 2.03 9.40
C CYS A 22 9.40 2.04 10.92
N ILE A 23 9.06 3.20 11.50
CA ILE A 23 8.84 3.43 12.94
C ILE A 23 7.35 3.35 13.30
N ALA A 24 6.43 3.38 12.32
CA ALA A 24 4.98 3.41 12.53
C ALA A 24 4.36 2.03 12.77
N SER A 25 5.04 0.96 12.36
CA SER A 25 4.61 -0.42 12.62
C SER A 25 4.43 -0.66 14.12
N LYS A 26 3.23 -1.04 14.54
CA LYS A 26 2.96 -1.53 15.91
C LYS A 26 3.23 -3.03 15.94
N ASN A 27 4.37 -3.42 16.51
CA ASN A 27 4.83 -4.83 16.53
C ASN A 27 3.79 -5.78 17.12
N GLU A 28 3.07 -5.36 18.15
CA GLU A 28 1.97 -6.14 18.76
C GLU A 28 0.83 -6.45 17.80
N VAL A 29 0.48 -5.50 16.91
CA VAL A 29 -0.56 -5.71 15.88
C VAL A 29 -0.05 -6.65 14.80
N ALA A 30 1.19 -6.46 14.33
CA ALA A 30 1.81 -7.34 13.35
C ALA A 30 1.92 -8.78 13.87
N ALA A 31 2.31 -8.94 15.15
CA ALA A 31 2.39 -10.24 15.81
C ALA A 31 1.02 -10.92 15.94
N ALA A 32 -0.02 -10.19 16.37
CA ALA A 32 -1.37 -10.75 16.48
C ALA A 32 -1.93 -11.20 15.12
N LEU A 33 -1.69 -10.43 14.05
CA LEU A 33 -2.09 -10.81 12.69
C LEU A 33 -1.32 -12.03 12.18
N ALA A 34 -0.02 -12.11 12.47
CA ALA A 34 0.80 -13.27 12.14
C ALA A 34 0.34 -14.53 12.90
N GLU A 35 0.00 -14.41 14.19
CA GLU A 35 -0.55 -15.51 15.00
C GLU A 35 -1.91 -15.98 14.47
N ALA A 36 -2.74 -15.06 13.97
CA ALA A 36 -3.99 -15.38 13.29
C ALA A 36 -3.80 -16.02 11.90
N GLY A 37 -2.56 -16.19 11.43
CA GLY A 37 -2.23 -16.85 10.17
C GLY A 37 -2.27 -15.94 8.94
N TYR A 38 -2.30 -14.62 9.12
CA TYR A 38 -2.16 -13.68 8.01
C TYR A 38 -0.68 -13.44 7.69
N PRO A 39 -0.28 -13.48 6.40
CA PRO A 39 1.08 -13.16 6.00
C PRO A 39 1.33 -11.66 6.18
N ILE A 40 2.11 -11.30 7.19
CA ILE A 40 2.51 -9.92 7.49
C ILE A 40 4.04 -9.84 7.48
N PHE A 41 4.56 -8.86 6.74
CA PHE A 41 5.99 -8.57 6.67
C PHE A 41 6.15 -7.09 7.02
N ALA A 42 6.22 -6.80 8.31
CA ALA A 42 6.41 -5.46 8.84
C ALA A 42 6.86 -5.53 10.30
N TRP A 43 7.82 -4.68 10.68
CA TRP A 43 8.20 -4.48 12.07
C TRP A 43 8.73 -3.06 12.27
N ARG A 44 8.74 -2.63 13.53
CA ARG A 44 9.25 -1.33 13.93
C ARG A 44 10.78 -1.31 13.85
N GLY A 45 11.34 -0.30 13.20
CA GLY A 45 12.77 -0.11 13.02
C GLY A 45 13.38 -0.91 11.87
N GLU A 46 12.60 -1.26 10.85
CA GLU A 46 13.11 -1.89 9.63
C GLU A 46 14.12 -0.98 8.89
N THR A 47 15.07 -1.60 8.18
CA THR A 47 15.97 -0.89 7.26
C THR A 47 15.28 -0.57 5.94
N GLU A 48 15.89 0.27 5.09
CA GLU A 48 15.34 0.53 3.75
C GLU A 48 15.32 -0.75 2.91
N GLU A 49 16.34 -1.59 3.05
CA GLU A 49 16.43 -2.88 2.37
C GLU A 49 15.31 -3.82 2.81
N ASP A 50 15.05 -3.89 4.12
CA ASP A 50 13.95 -4.68 4.69
C ASP A 50 12.60 -4.21 4.19
N PHE A 51 12.39 -2.89 4.14
CA PHE A 51 11.17 -2.29 3.65
C PHE A 51 10.84 -2.75 2.20
N TRP A 52 11.81 -2.66 1.29
CA TRP A 52 11.62 -3.12 -0.08
C TRP A 52 11.45 -4.63 -0.18
N TRP A 53 12.14 -5.39 0.68
CA TRP A 53 11.97 -6.84 0.79
C TRP A 53 10.55 -7.21 1.24
N CYS A 54 9.96 -6.48 2.19
CA CYS A 54 8.60 -6.69 2.67
C CYS A 54 7.57 -6.54 1.54
N ILE A 55 7.67 -5.46 0.74
CA ILE A 55 6.80 -5.27 -0.43
C ILE A 55 7.01 -6.41 -1.44
N ASP A 56 8.27 -6.78 -1.72
CA ASP A 56 8.60 -7.85 -2.65
C ASP A 56 7.99 -9.20 -2.25
N LYS A 57 8.06 -9.52 -0.95
CA LYS A 57 7.47 -10.73 -0.39
C LYS A 57 5.96 -10.75 -0.48
N CYS A 58 5.30 -9.62 -0.27
CA CYS A 58 3.86 -9.50 -0.47
C CYS A 58 3.43 -9.76 -1.93
N VAL A 59 4.26 -9.37 -2.91
CA VAL A 59 3.99 -9.58 -4.34
C VAL A 59 4.29 -11.00 -4.77
N ASN A 60 5.42 -11.56 -4.34
CA ASN A 60 5.99 -12.81 -4.84
C ASN A 60 5.93 -13.96 -3.83
N ALA A 61 4.81 -14.10 -3.11
CA ALA A 61 4.58 -15.22 -2.22
C ALA A 61 4.26 -16.52 -2.99
N GLU A 62 4.60 -17.67 -2.41
CA GLU A 62 4.32 -18.97 -3.03
C GLU A 62 2.81 -19.20 -3.19
N ASN A 63 2.41 -19.71 -4.37
CA ASN A 63 1.01 -20.00 -4.70
C ASN A 63 0.08 -18.78 -4.53
N TRP A 64 0.60 -17.59 -4.81
CA TRP A 64 -0.10 -16.32 -4.67
C TRP A 64 0.14 -15.42 -5.89
N GLN A 65 -0.90 -14.71 -6.31
CA GLN A 65 -0.79 -13.63 -7.28
C GLN A 65 -1.73 -12.49 -6.87
N PRO A 66 -1.21 -11.26 -6.65
CA PRO A 66 -2.03 -10.12 -6.32
C PRO A 66 -2.94 -9.74 -7.50
N ASN A 67 -4.20 -9.45 -7.21
CA ASN A 67 -5.20 -9.00 -8.17
C ASN A 67 -5.70 -7.58 -7.91
N MET A 68 -5.24 -6.94 -6.83
CA MET A 68 -5.60 -5.58 -6.37
C MET A 68 -4.42 -4.99 -5.60
N ILE A 69 -4.25 -3.67 -5.65
CA ILE A 69 -3.29 -2.92 -4.82
C ILE A 69 -4.06 -1.97 -3.89
N LEU A 70 -3.71 -1.98 -2.61
CA LEU A 70 -4.12 -0.99 -1.61
C LEU A 70 -2.86 -0.24 -1.18
N ASP A 71 -2.70 0.98 -1.67
CA ASP A 71 -1.44 1.72 -1.62
C ASP A 71 -1.60 3.00 -0.79
N ASP A 72 -0.56 3.34 -0.04
CA ASP A 72 -0.44 4.59 0.70
C ASP A 72 0.97 5.12 0.48
N GLY A 73 1.09 6.00 -0.52
CA GLY A 73 2.35 6.62 -0.95
C GLY A 73 2.76 6.23 -2.36
N GLY A 74 2.18 5.17 -2.92
CA GLY A 74 2.41 4.73 -4.30
C GLY A 74 3.67 3.88 -4.50
N ASP A 75 4.33 3.42 -3.43
CA ASP A 75 5.58 2.65 -3.54
C ASP A 75 5.33 1.20 -3.98
N ALA A 76 4.22 0.57 -3.57
CA ALA A 76 3.89 -0.76 -4.07
C ALA A 76 3.50 -0.73 -5.55
N THR A 77 2.68 0.26 -5.95
CA THR A 77 2.36 0.51 -7.36
C THR A 77 3.63 0.70 -8.18
N HIS A 78 4.57 1.51 -7.67
CA HIS A 78 5.83 1.76 -8.36
C HIS A 78 6.70 0.50 -8.48
N LEU A 79 6.85 -0.27 -7.40
CA LEU A 79 7.64 -1.50 -7.39
C LEU A 79 7.05 -2.53 -8.35
N MET A 80 5.73 -2.75 -8.31
CA MET A 80 5.07 -3.69 -9.21
C MET A 80 5.18 -3.27 -10.67
N LEU A 81 4.98 -1.98 -10.99
CA LEU A 81 5.13 -1.48 -12.35
C LEU A 81 6.57 -1.66 -12.89
N LYS A 82 7.58 -1.47 -12.03
CA LYS A 82 8.99 -1.53 -12.41
C LYS A 82 9.54 -2.97 -12.46
N LYS A 83 9.27 -3.78 -11.44
CA LYS A 83 9.87 -5.13 -11.25
C LYS A 83 8.98 -6.24 -11.79
N TYR A 84 7.65 -6.06 -11.79
CA TYR A 84 6.67 -7.08 -12.17
C TYR A 84 5.67 -6.59 -13.23
N PRO A 85 6.12 -6.06 -14.39
CA PRO A 85 5.22 -5.44 -15.37
C PRO A 85 4.19 -6.41 -15.97
N ALA A 86 4.53 -7.71 -16.08
CA ALA A 86 3.59 -8.72 -16.55
C ALA A 86 2.44 -8.96 -15.55
N MET A 87 2.77 -9.04 -14.25
CA MET A 87 1.80 -9.21 -13.17
C MET A 87 0.97 -7.95 -12.96
N PHE A 88 1.58 -6.77 -13.10
CA PHE A 88 0.88 -5.49 -12.99
C PHE A 88 -0.30 -5.37 -13.95
N LYS A 89 -0.20 -5.91 -15.17
CA LYS A 89 -1.31 -5.92 -16.14
C LYS A 89 -2.48 -6.82 -15.75
N LEU A 90 -2.28 -7.76 -14.81
CA LEU A 90 -3.31 -8.66 -14.32
C LEU A 90 -4.09 -8.08 -13.12
N ILE A 91 -3.63 -6.95 -12.59
CA ILE A 91 -4.26 -6.26 -11.47
C ILE A 91 -5.56 -5.62 -11.94
N LYS A 92 -6.63 -5.84 -11.17
CA LYS A 92 -7.96 -5.34 -11.46
C LYS A 92 -8.15 -3.89 -11.07
N GLY A 93 -7.37 -3.40 -10.11
CA GLY A 93 -7.37 -1.99 -9.75
C GLY A 93 -6.42 -1.64 -8.61
N ILE A 94 -6.21 -0.34 -8.47
CA ILE A 94 -5.41 0.30 -7.42
C ILE A 94 -6.33 1.19 -6.59
N VAL A 95 -6.16 1.20 -5.28
CA VAL A 95 -6.81 2.13 -4.36
C VAL A 95 -5.70 2.88 -3.65
N GLU A 96 -5.68 4.21 -3.76
CA GLU A 96 -4.62 5.05 -3.19
C GLU A 96 -5.18 6.06 -2.18
N GLU A 97 -4.57 6.08 -1.01
CA GLU A 97 -5.01 6.87 0.14
C GLU A 97 -4.29 8.20 0.32
N SER A 98 -3.08 8.36 -0.22
CA SER A 98 -2.24 9.53 0.06
C SER A 98 -2.23 10.57 -1.06
N VAL A 99 -2.03 11.84 -0.68
CA VAL A 99 -1.83 12.94 -1.65
C VAL A 99 -0.65 12.64 -2.59
N THR A 100 0.43 12.05 -2.07
CA THR A 100 1.65 11.81 -2.84
C THR A 100 1.47 10.69 -3.84
N GLY A 101 0.88 9.57 -3.42
CA GLY A 101 0.59 8.45 -4.30
C GLY A 101 -0.44 8.82 -5.36
N VAL A 102 -1.48 9.61 -5.00
CA VAL A 102 -2.45 10.15 -5.97
C VAL A 102 -1.74 11.00 -7.02
N HIS A 103 -0.82 11.87 -6.61
CA HIS A 103 -0.06 12.68 -7.56
C HIS A 103 0.80 11.81 -8.51
N ARG A 104 1.43 10.75 -8.00
CA ARG A 104 2.17 9.77 -8.82
C ARG A 104 1.26 9.05 -9.81
N LEU A 105 0.05 8.65 -9.39
CA LEU A 105 -0.95 8.04 -10.28
C LEU A 105 -1.39 8.99 -11.40
N TYR A 106 -1.61 10.27 -11.09
CA TYR A 106 -1.91 11.28 -12.13
C TYR A 106 -0.76 11.46 -13.11
N GLN A 107 0.50 11.44 -12.65
CA GLN A 107 1.66 11.49 -13.54
C GLN A 107 1.72 10.27 -14.47
N LEU A 108 1.45 9.06 -13.94
CA LEU A 108 1.39 7.83 -14.74
C LEU A 108 0.25 7.87 -15.75
N SER A 109 -0.92 8.39 -15.37
CA SER A 109 -2.08 8.54 -16.26
C SER A 109 -1.78 9.54 -17.38
N LYS A 110 -1.28 10.73 -17.05
CA LYS A 110 -0.90 11.75 -18.06
C LYS A 110 0.17 11.25 -19.02
N GLY A 111 1.08 10.41 -18.54
CA GLY A 111 2.12 9.78 -19.36
C GLY A 111 1.67 8.54 -20.14
N GLY A 112 0.40 8.13 -20.05
CA GLY A 112 -0.12 6.93 -20.72
C GLY A 112 0.46 5.60 -20.20
N LYS A 113 1.07 5.61 -19.01
CA LYS A 113 1.75 4.45 -18.41
C LYS A 113 0.88 3.69 -17.39
N LEU A 114 -0.23 4.29 -16.97
CA LEU A 114 -1.18 3.65 -16.06
C LEU A 114 -2.06 2.67 -16.85
N THR A 115 -1.73 1.37 -16.80
CA THR A 115 -2.45 0.33 -17.56
C THR A 115 -3.61 -0.32 -16.81
N VAL A 116 -3.83 0.07 -15.56
CA VAL A 116 -4.87 -0.48 -14.67
C VAL A 116 -5.70 0.65 -14.07
N PRO A 117 -7.00 0.45 -13.80
CA PRO A 117 -7.82 1.49 -13.20
C PRO A 117 -7.34 1.80 -11.77
N ALA A 118 -7.37 3.07 -11.39
CA ALA A 118 -6.97 3.52 -10.06
C ALA A 118 -8.05 4.40 -9.44
N MET A 119 -8.31 4.22 -8.15
CA MET A 119 -9.24 4.98 -7.34
C MET A 119 -8.47 5.88 -6.37
N ASN A 120 -8.75 7.17 -6.45
CA ASN A 120 -8.27 8.17 -5.51
C ASN A 120 -9.23 8.24 -4.31
N VAL A 121 -8.82 7.69 -3.17
CA VAL A 121 -9.58 7.75 -1.92
C VAL A 121 -9.24 8.98 -1.10
N ASN A 122 -8.02 9.52 -1.27
CA ASN A 122 -7.56 10.71 -0.55
C ASN A 122 -8.53 11.89 -0.67
N ASP A 123 -9.06 12.13 -1.87
CA ASP A 123 -9.90 13.29 -2.18
C ASP A 123 -11.37 13.07 -1.83
N SER A 124 -11.72 11.94 -1.22
CA SER A 124 -13.05 11.76 -0.64
C SER A 124 -13.25 12.73 0.52
N VAL A 125 -14.45 13.33 0.60
CA VAL A 125 -14.79 14.32 1.65
C VAL A 125 -14.56 13.74 3.04
N THR A 126 -14.90 12.47 3.23
CA THR A 126 -14.72 11.75 4.49
C THR A 126 -13.26 11.55 4.83
N LYS A 127 -12.39 11.21 3.87
CA LYS A 127 -10.95 11.07 4.11
C LYS A 127 -10.32 12.42 4.43
N THR A 128 -10.49 13.42 3.57
CA THR A 128 -9.82 14.72 3.78
C THR A 128 -10.27 15.40 5.08
N LYS A 129 -11.56 15.35 5.44
CA LYS A 129 -12.05 16.01 6.65
C LYS A 129 -11.70 15.24 7.92
N TYR A 130 -11.78 13.91 7.93
CA TYR A 130 -11.56 13.16 9.16
C TYR A 130 -10.11 12.77 9.35
N ASP A 131 -9.51 12.16 8.33
CA ASP A 131 -8.15 11.67 8.43
C ASP A 131 -7.14 12.84 8.40
N ASN A 132 -7.16 13.68 7.36
CA ASN A 132 -6.11 14.72 7.24
C ASN A 132 -6.26 15.87 8.24
N LEU A 133 -7.50 16.24 8.62
CA LEU A 133 -7.75 17.40 9.49
C LEU A 133 -7.93 17.01 10.96
N TYR A 134 -8.88 16.12 11.26
CA TYR A 134 -9.17 15.79 12.66
C TYR A 134 -8.15 14.82 13.25
N SER A 135 -7.71 13.79 12.52
CA SER A 135 -6.71 12.84 13.02
C SER A 135 -5.39 13.53 13.32
N CYS A 136 -4.85 14.30 12.35
CA CYS A 136 -3.59 15.02 12.55
C CYS A 136 -3.65 16.07 13.66
N ARG A 137 -4.82 16.64 13.95
CA ARG A 137 -4.97 17.61 15.06
C ARG A 137 -4.72 16.96 16.42
N GLU A 138 -5.18 15.73 16.61
CA GLU A 138 -5.00 15.01 17.87
C GLU A 138 -3.62 14.33 17.91
N SER A 139 -3.21 13.68 16.81
CA SER A 139 -2.00 12.86 16.77
C SER A 139 -0.69 13.65 16.67
N ILE A 140 -0.72 14.95 16.36
CA ILE A 140 0.52 15.76 16.26
C ILE A 140 1.06 16.17 17.63
N ILE A 141 0.20 16.16 18.66
CA ILE A 141 0.56 16.53 20.03
C ILE A 141 1.05 15.30 20.81
N ASP A 142 0.61 14.11 20.42
CA ASP A 142 1.08 12.80 20.91
C ASP A 142 2.48 12.45 20.38
#